data_AF-A0A7K2MWS2-F1
#
_entry.id   AF-A0A7K2MWS2-F1
#
_cell.length_a   1.000
_cell.length_b   1.000
_cell.length_c   1.000
_cell.angle_alpha   90.00
_cell.angle_beta   90.00
_cell.angle_gamma   90.00
#
_symmetry.space_group_name_H-M   'P 1'
#
loop_
_entity.id
_entity.type
_entity.pdbx_description
1 polymer ?
#
loop_
_entity_poly.entity_id
_entity_poly.type
_entity_poly.pdbx_seq_one_letter_code
_entity_poly.pdbx_strand_id
1 'polypeptide(L)'
;HTRYERTYDGLPVLGGDLVVHQSKSGATRGVTKATKAAIKVATVTPKVKAARAEQQALSAAEDAGSSRTAADSAPRKVIWAAEGKPVLAYETVVGGLQDDGTPNELHVITDAATGAKLYEYQGIETGSGKSLYSGTVELGTTKSGSSYQLYDTGRGGHKTYNLARKTSGTGTLFTDADDAWGTGTASSDPQDQTAAVDAAYGAQVTWDFYKESFGRNGIKNDGKAAYSRVHYGSNYVNAFWSDSCFCMTYGDG
;
A
#
# COMPACT_ATOMS: atom_id res chain seq x y z
N HIS A 1 9.08 -19.09 1.57
CA HIS A 1 7.61 -19.09 1.37
C HIS A 1 7.31 -18.22 0.18
N THR A 2 6.38 -18.63 -0.69
CA THR A 2 5.95 -17.83 -1.85
C THR A 2 4.45 -17.59 -1.71
N ARG A 3 4.04 -16.31 -1.75
CA ARG A 3 2.64 -15.90 -1.73
C ARG A 3 2.17 -15.78 -3.18
N TYR A 4 1.03 -16.40 -3.50
CA TYR A 4 0.45 -16.32 -4.84
C TYR A 4 -0.87 -15.57 -4.79
N GLU A 5 -1.05 -14.64 -5.71
CA GLU A 5 -2.35 -14.08 -6.04
C GLU A 5 -3.17 -15.13 -6.78
N ARG A 6 -4.42 -15.29 -6.37
CA ARG A 6 -5.32 -16.29 -6.95
C ARG A 6 -6.31 -15.61 -7.86
N THR A 7 -6.55 -16.21 -9.03
CA THR A 7 -7.64 -15.82 -9.92
C THR A 7 -8.68 -16.93 -10.01
N TYR A 8 -9.93 -16.55 -10.33
CA TYR A 8 -11.02 -17.45 -10.67
C TYR A 8 -11.67 -16.93 -11.94
N ASP A 9 -11.58 -17.70 -13.03
CA ASP A 9 -12.10 -17.29 -14.34
C ASP A 9 -11.58 -15.90 -14.78
N GLY A 10 -10.28 -15.65 -14.55
CA GLY A 10 -9.62 -14.37 -14.83
C GLY A 10 -9.92 -13.25 -13.81
N LEU A 11 -10.83 -13.44 -12.86
CA LEU A 11 -11.14 -12.45 -11.83
C LEU A 11 -10.19 -12.57 -10.63
N PRO A 12 -9.69 -11.46 -10.07
CA PRO A 12 -8.94 -11.47 -8.81
C PRO A 12 -9.76 -12.07 -7.67
N VAL A 13 -9.12 -12.85 -6.80
CA VAL A 13 -9.73 -13.38 -5.58
C VAL A 13 -9.20 -12.62 -4.36
N LEU A 14 -10.09 -11.92 -3.66
CA LEU A 14 -9.77 -11.22 -2.41
C LEU A 14 -10.01 -12.14 -1.21
N GLY A 15 -9.03 -12.25 -0.31
CA GLY A 15 -9.09 -13.13 0.87
C GLY A 15 -8.85 -14.62 0.59
N GLY A 16 -8.44 -14.98 -0.63
CA GLY A 16 -8.16 -16.36 -1.05
C GLY A 16 -6.69 -16.77 -1.04
N ASP A 17 -5.84 -15.97 -0.38
CA ASP A 17 -4.38 -16.10 -0.43
C ASP A 17 -3.89 -17.50 -0.07
N LEU A 18 -2.81 -17.89 -0.72
CA LEU A 18 -2.10 -19.14 -0.44
C LEU A 18 -0.61 -18.91 -0.28
N VAL A 19 -0.08 -19.41 0.84
CA VAL A 19 1.35 -19.43 1.13
C VAL A 19 1.86 -20.84 0.88
N VAL A 20 2.71 -20.98 -0.12
CA VAL A 20 3.38 -22.26 -0.39
C VAL A 20 4.69 -22.31 0.40
N HIS A 21 4.80 -23.35 1.23
CA HIS A 21 5.98 -23.70 1.99
C HIS A 21 6.84 -24.64 1.13
N GLN A 22 8.06 -24.24 0.79
CA GLN A 22 8.98 -25.05 0.01
C GLN A 22 10.22 -25.41 0.84
N SER A 23 10.79 -26.59 0.59
CA SER A 23 12.10 -26.97 1.12
C SER A 23 13.20 -26.11 0.48
N LYS A 24 14.40 -26.13 1.07
CA LYS A 24 15.61 -25.55 0.43
C LYS A 24 15.94 -26.16 -0.94
N SER A 25 15.39 -27.33 -1.26
CA SER A 25 15.51 -28.01 -2.56
C SER A 25 14.37 -27.72 -3.53
N GLY A 26 13.44 -26.82 -3.19
CA GLY A 26 12.30 -26.44 -4.03
C GLY A 26 11.07 -27.38 -3.93
N ALA A 27 11.15 -28.46 -3.16
CA ALA A 27 10.04 -29.39 -2.97
C ALA A 27 8.93 -28.76 -2.11
N THR A 28 7.67 -28.81 -2.56
CA THR A 28 6.52 -28.31 -1.81
C THR A 28 6.32 -29.11 -0.52
N ARG A 29 6.41 -28.44 0.62
CA ARG A 29 6.21 -29.01 1.97
C ARG A 29 4.80 -28.80 2.51
N GLY A 30 4.08 -27.78 2.03
CA GLY A 30 2.73 -27.49 2.48
C GLY A 30 2.14 -26.24 1.84
N VAL A 31 0.82 -26.10 1.93
CA VAL A 31 0.09 -24.91 1.46
C VAL A 31 -0.80 -24.42 2.58
N THR A 32 -0.53 -23.23 3.10
CA THR A 32 -1.44 -22.51 3.99
C THR A 32 -2.42 -21.74 3.12
N LYS A 33 -3.72 -21.91 3.34
CA LYS A 33 -4.78 -21.21 2.61
C LYS A 33 -5.51 -20.27 3.56
N ALA A 34 -5.78 -19.05 3.13
CA ALA A 34 -6.59 -18.08 3.86
C ALA A 34 -8.06 -18.54 3.98
N THR A 35 -8.55 -19.32 2.99
CA THR A 35 -9.87 -19.96 3.03
C THR A 35 -9.79 -21.46 2.73
N LYS A 36 -10.53 -22.27 3.51
CA LYS A 36 -10.72 -23.70 3.25
C LYS A 36 -11.88 -23.96 2.28
N ALA A 37 -12.70 -22.95 1.98
CA ALA A 37 -13.83 -23.08 1.07
C ALA A 37 -13.35 -23.32 -0.37
N ALA A 38 -14.05 -24.20 -1.09
CA ALA A 38 -13.87 -24.29 -2.53
C ALA A 38 -14.34 -22.97 -3.16
N ILE A 39 -13.44 -22.29 -3.87
CA ILE A 39 -13.79 -21.06 -4.60
C ILE A 39 -14.60 -21.51 -5.81
N LYS A 40 -15.92 -21.49 -5.66
CA LYS A 40 -16.91 -21.79 -6.68
C LYS A 40 -18.08 -20.84 -6.50
N VAL A 41 -18.22 -19.91 -7.44
CA VAL A 41 -19.36 -18.99 -7.49
C VAL A 41 -20.42 -19.52 -8.45
N ALA A 42 -21.68 -19.12 -8.22
CA ALA A 42 -22.79 -19.58 -9.06
C ALA A 42 -22.75 -18.98 -10.47
N THR A 43 -22.18 -17.78 -10.62
CA THR A 43 -22.01 -17.06 -11.89
C THR A 43 -20.96 -15.97 -11.74
N VAL A 44 -20.32 -15.58 -12.85
CA VAL A 44 -19.45 -14.39 -12.97
C VAL A 44 -20.15 -13.20 -13.64
N THR A 45 -21.46 -13.35 -13.91
CA THR A 45 -22.33 -12.30 -14.43
C THR A 45 -23.00 -11.58 -13.26
N PRO A 46 -22.74 -10.29 -13.06
CA PRO A 46 -23.33 -9.52 -11.98
C PRO A 46 -24.83 -9.27 -12.25
N LYS A 47 -25.67 -9.32 -11.20
CA LYS A 47 -27.08 -8.90 -11.27
C LYS A 47 -27.22 -7.41 -10.98
N VAL A 48 -26.34 -6.89 -10.14
CA VAL A 48 -26.27 -5.48 -9.76
C VAL A 48 -25.38 -4.74 -10.77
N LYS A 49 -25.83 -3.56 -11.21
CA LYS A 49 -25.02 -2.71 -12.10
C LYS A 49 -23.84 -2.11 -11.32
N ALA A 50 -22.68 -1.99 -11.97
CA ALA A 50 -21.48 -1.37 -11.38
C ALA A 50 -21.76 0.03 -10.80
N ALA A 51 -22.59 0.85 -11.46
CA ALA A 51 -22.98 2.17 -10.98
C ALA A 51 -23.62 2.17 -9.58
N ARG A 52 -24.28 1.07 -9.18
CA ARG A 52 -24.84 0.94 -7.82
C ARG A 52 -23.74 0.67 -6.79
N ALA A 53 -22.73 -0.11 -7.14
CA ALA A 53 -21.55 -0.33 -6.28
C ALA A 53 -20.75 0.97 -6.14
N GLU A 54 -20.62 1.74 -7.22
CA GLU A 54 -19.97 3.06 -7.20
C GLU A 54 -20.68 4.05 -6.27
N GLN A 55 -22.01 4.18 -6.39
CA GLN A 55 -22.80 5.02 -5.48
C GLN A 55 -22.65 4.61 -4.01
N GLN A 56 -22.66 3.30 -3.73
CA GLN A 56 -22.47 2.81 -2.37
C GLN A 56 -21.08 3.16 -1.82
N ALA A 57 -20.04 3.04 -2.65
CA ALA A 57 -18.68 3.37 -2.23
C ALA A 57 -18.50 4.87 -2.01
N LEU A 58 -19.12 5.72 -2.85
CA LEU A 58 -19.11 7.17 -2.66
C LEU A 58 -19.80 7.59 -1.37
N SER A 59 -20.97 7.02 -1.04
CA SER A 59 -21.62 7.29 0.25
C SER A 59 -20.77 6.84 1.43
N ALA A 60 -20.11 5.68 1.35
CA ALA A 60 -19.21 5.23 2.42
C ALA A 60 -17.97 6.14 2.54
N ALA A 61 -17.47 6.68 1.43
CA ALA A 61 -16.36 7.62 1.42
C ALA A 61 -16.77 8.98 2.01
N GLU A 62 -17.97 9.46 1.71
CA GLU A 62 -18.56 10.67 2.31
C GLU A 62 -18.71 10.53 3.82
N ASP A 63 -19.23 9.39 4.30
CA ASP A 63 -19.30 9.06 5.74
C ASP A 63 -17.91 9.03 6.39
N ALA A 64 -16.86 8.73 5.61
CA ALA A 64 -15.46 8.74 6.02
C ALA A 64 -14.73 10.09 5.77
N GLY A 65 -15.47 11.16 5.45
CA GLY A 65 -14.91 12.51 5.29
C GLY A 65 -14.30 12.81 3.91
N SER A 66 -14.56 11.99 2.89
CA SER A 66 -14.14 12.27 1.52
C SER A 66 -15.11 13.24 0.82
N SER A 67 -14.56 14.23 0.12
CA SER A 67 -15.33 15.17 -0.71
C SER A 67 -15.50 14.71 -2.18
N ARG A 68 -15.13 13.46 -2.50
CA ARG A 68 -15.12 12.95 -3.87
C ARG A 68 -16.52 12.64 -4.38
N THR A 69 -16.75 12.98 -5.64
CA THR A 69 -18.03 12.77 -6.34
C THR A 69 -18.00 11.63 -7.36
N ALA A 70 -16.84 11.01 -7.57
CA ALA A 70 -16.64 9.87 -8.48
C ALA A 70 -15.55 8.94 -7.94
N ALA A 71 -15.67 7.65 -8.23
CA ALA A 71 -14.62 6.68 -7.91
C ALA A 71 -13.37 6.91 -8.78
N ASP A 72 -12.21 6.47 -8.31
CA ASP A 72 -10.95 6.68 -9.05
C ASP A 72 -10.86 5.83 -10.32
N SER A 73 -11.64 4.75 -10.38
CA SER A 73 -11.84 3.93 -11.56
C SER A 73 -13.19 3.23 -11.51
N ALA A 74 -13.65 2.72 -12.65
CA ALA A 74 -14.87 1.94 -12.72
C ALA A 74 -14.79 0.69 -11.81
N PRO A 75 -15.85 0.34 -11.06
CA PRO A 75 -15.84 -0.82 -10.18
C PRO A 75 -15.42 -2.10 -10.91
N ARG A 76 -14.38 -2.77 -10.40
CA ARG A 76 -13.86 -4.01 -11.00
C ARG A 76 -14.51 -5.24 -10.38
N LYS A 77 -14.71 -6.29 -11.18
CA LYS A 77 -15.25 -7.57 -10.70
C LYS A 77 -14.17 -8.36 -9.98
N VAL A 78 -14.50 -8.90 -8.80
CA VAL A 78 -13.63 -9.74 -7.98
C VAL A 78 -14.41 -10.91 -7.41
N ILE A 79 -13.70 -11.94 -6.94
CA ILE A 79 -14.29 -12.97 -6.08
C ILE A 79 -13.94 -12.66 -4.64
N TRP A 80 -14.94 -12.36 -3.82
CA TRP A 80 -14.77 -12.22 -2.38
C TRP A 80 -14.75 -13.60 -1.74
N ALA A 81 -13.66 -13.94 -1.04
CA ALA A 81 -13.46 -15.23 -0.39
C ALA A 81 -12.85 -15.12 1.02
N ALA A 82 -12.76 -13.90 1.58
CA ALA A 82 -12.21 -13.67 2.92
C ALA A 82 -13.13 -14.23 4.02
N GLU A 83 -14.44 -14.06 3.87
CA GLU A 83 -15.44 -14.48 4.85
C GLU A 83 -16.61 -15.21 4.19
N GLY A 84 -17.14 -16.22 4.88
CA GLY A 84 -18.31 -16.98 4.44
C GLY A 84 -18.11 -17.77 3.14
N LYS A 85 -19.20 -17.94 2.39
CA LYS A 85 -19.19 -18.62 1.10
C LYS A 85 -18.64 -17.65 0.04
N PRO A 86 -17.68 -18.05 -0.81
CA PRO A 86 -17.17 -17.18 -1.86
C PRO A 86 -18.28 -16.70 -2.80
N VAL A 87 -18.27 -15.40 -3.13
CA VAL A 87 -19.26 -14.73 -3.99
C VAL A 87 -18.60 -13.83 -5.03
N LEU A 88 -19.32 -13.58 -6.13
CA LEU A 88 -18.95 -12.54 -7.07
C LEU A 88 -19.25 -11.18 -6.42
N ALA A 89 -18.29 -10.26 -6.46
CA ALA A 89 -18.40 -8.93 -5.91
C ALA A 89 -17.83 -7.88 -6.89
N TYR A 90 -18.15 -6.62 -6.62
CA TYR A 90 -17.40 -5.48 -7.12
C TYR A 90 -16.47 -4.98 -6.03
N GLU A 91 -15.25 -4.62 -6.42
CA GLU A 91 -14.40 -3.75 -5.63
C GLU A 91 -14.44 -2.36 -6.26
N THR A 92 -14.82 -1.38 -5.45
CA THR A 92 -14.77 0.03 -5.82
C THR A 92 -13.75 0.73 -4.93
N VAL A 93 -12.86 1.50 -5.55
CA VAL A 93 -11.86 2.31 -4.84
C VAL A 93 -12.26 3.77 -4.96
N VAL A 94 -12.46 4.42 -3.82
CA VAL A 94 -12.69 5.86 -3.73
C VAL A 94 -11.54 6.46 -2.96
N GLY A 95 -10.63 7.11 -3.68
CA GLY A 95 -9.57 7.90 -3.08
C GLY A 95 -10.08 9.19 -2.46
N GLY A 96 -9.18 10.10 -2.11
CA GLY A 96 -9.53 11.46 -1.68
C GLY A 96 -8.53 12.02 -0.70
N LEU A 97 -8.86 13.18 -0.14
CA LEU A 97 -8.24 13.73 1.05
C LEU A 97 -9.34 13.81 2.12
N GLN A 98 -9.02 13.46 3.37
CA GLN A 98 -9.83 13.81 4.54
C GLN A 98 -9.79 15.33 4.74
N ASP A 99 -10.64 15.84 5.63
CA ASP A 99 -10.73 17.28 5.95
C ASP A 99 -9.38 17.87 6.43
N ASP A 100 -8.49 17.05 6.97
CA ASP A 100 -7.14 17.43 7.43
C ASP A 100 -6.04 17.29 6.35
N GLY A 101 -6.40 16.84 5.15
CA GLY A 101 -5.45 16.60 4.06
C GLY A 101 -4.91 15.17 3.99
N THR A 102 -5.37 14.25 4.82
CA THR A 102 -4.95 12.84 4.80
C THR A 102 -5.42 12.14 3.52
N PRO A 103 -4.55 11.53 2.69
CA PRO A 103 -4.99 10.71 1.57
C PRO A 103 -5.83 9.52 2.04
N ASN A 104 -7.02 9.35 1.48
CA ASN A 104 -7.85 8.16 1.64
C ASN A 104 -7.74 7.26 0.41
N GLU A 105 -7.84 5.95 0.61
CA GLU A 105 -8.07 4.96 -0.46
C GLU A 105 -9.11 3.97 0.07
N LEU A 106 -10.37 4.38 0.12
CA LEU A 106 -11.42 3.52 0.66
C LEU A 106 -11.78 2.45 -0.36
N HIS A 107 -11.52 1.20 -0.02
CA HIS A 107 -11.98 0.05 -0.78
C HIS A 107 -13.32 -0.42 -0.22
N VAL A 108 -14.34 -0.46 -1.08
CA VAL A 108 -15.66 -0.99 -0.74
C VAL A 108 -15.96 -2.22 -1.60
N ILE A 109 -16.22 -3.34 -0.93
CA ILE A 109 -16.57 -4.60 -1.56
C ILE A 109 -18.09 -4.77 -1.52
N THR A 110 -18.72 -4.80 -2.70
CA THR A 110 -20.17 -4.91 -2.87
C THR A 110 -20.55 -6.24 -3.49
N ASP A 111 -21.45 -7.00 -2.88
CA ASP A 111 -21.99 -8.24 -3.44
C ASP A 111 -22.66 -7.96 -4.79
N ALA A 112 -22.19 -8.63 -5.86
CA ALA A 112 -22.64 -8.35 -7.21
C ALA A 112 -24.01 -8.97 -7.55
N ALA A 113 -24.57 -9.80 -6.66
CA ALA A 113 -25.89 -10.40 -6.80
C ALA A 113 -26.99 -9.62 -6.06
N THR A 114 -26.66 -9.05 -4.90
CA THR A 114 -27.61 -8.43 -3.96
C THR A 114 -27.40 -6.93 -3.78
N GLY A 115 -26.18 -6.43 -3.97
CA GLY A 115 -25.81 -5.04 -3.73
C GLY A 115 -25.47 -4.74 -2.27
N ALA A 116 -25.39 -5.77 -1.42
CA ALA A 116 -24.98 -5.62 -0.03
C ALA A 116 -23.49 -5.24 0.08
N LYS A 117 -23.14 -4.33 1.00
CA LYS A 117 -21.74 -4.07 1.37
C LYS A 117 -21.23 -5.28 2.13
N LEU A 118 -20.25 -5.97 1.57
CA LEU A 118 -19.63 -7.15 2.15
C LEU A 118 -18.48 -6.78 3.08
N TYR A 119 -17.70 -5.77 2.70
CA TYR A 119 -16.53 -5.35 3.44
C TYR A 119 -16.14 -3.94 3.03
N GLU A 120 -15.48 -3.22 3.93
CA GLU A 120 -14.81 -1.97 3.63
C GLU A 120 -13.48 -1.91 4.37
N TYR A 121 -12.47 -1.33 3.76
CA TYR A 121 -11.18 -1.08 4.40
C TYR A 121 -10.52 0.16 3.81
N GLN A 122 -9.76 0.86 4.64
CA GLN A 122 -8.86 1.90 4.17
C GLN A 122 -7.58 1.24 3.63
N GLY A 123 -7.31 1.48 2.35
CA GLY A 123 -6.09 1.03 1.66
C GLY A 123 -4.88 1.91 1.97
N ILE A 124 -5.11 3.12 2.49
CA ILE A 124 -4.07 3.99 3.04
C ILE A 124 -4.24 3.99 4.57
N GLU A 125 -3.26 3.42 5.25
CA GLU A 125 -3.05 3.62 6.69
C GLU A 125 -2.04 4.75 6.83
N THR A 126 -2.23 5.63 7.81
CA THR A 126 -1.33 6.76 8.03
C THR A 126 -0.58 6.63 9.33
N GLY A 127 0.71 6.29 9.21
CA GLY A 127 1.62 6.22 10.33
C GLY A 127 2.04 7.61 10.80
N SER A 128 2.27 7.77 12.09
CA SER A 128 2.83 9.00 12.66
C SER A 128 4.34 8.93 12.67
N GLY A 129 5.02 9.82 11.95
CA GLY A 129 6.47 9.88 11.89
C GLY A 129 7.05 11.06 12.68
N LYS A 130 8.01 10.80 13.57
CA LYS A 130 8.84 11.85 14.17
C LYS A 130 10.08 12.04 13.31
N SER A 131 10.02 13.05 12.45
CA SER A 131 11.09 13.42 11.52
C SER A 131 12.19 14.24 12.21
N LEU A 132 13.39 14.26 11.64
CA LEU A 132 14.47 15.09 12.15
C LEU A 132 14.25 16.58 11.85
N TYR A 133 13.61 16.90 10.72
CA TYR A 133 13.56 18.26 10.19
C TYR A 133 12.16 18.89 10.13
N SER A 134 11.11 18.08 10.08
CA SER A 134 9.73 18.52 9.83
C SER A 134 8.79 18.31 11.03
N GLY A 135 9.35 17.98 12.20
CA GLY A 135 8.56 17.64 13.40
C GLY A 135 7.80 16.33 13.25
N THR A 136 6.58 16.28 13.80
CA THR A 136 5.68 15.13 13.60
C THR A 136 4.97 15.28 12.28
N VAL A 137 5.09 14.28 11.42
CA VAL A 137 4.52 14.23 10.08
C VAL A 137 3.68 12.97 9.90
N GLU A 138 2.78 13.02 8.93
CA GLU A 138 2.00 11.87 8.51
C GLU A 138 2.72 11.12 7.39
N LEU A 139 2.73 9.79 7.47
CA LEU A 139 3.37 8.91 6.51
C LEU A 139 2.37 7.96 5.87
N GLY A 140 2.48 7.76 4.56
CA GLY A 140 1.77 6.69 3.88
C GLY A 140 2.37 5.33 4.26
N THR A 141 1.59 4.51 4.96
CA THR A 141 2.00 3.18 5.40
C THR A 141 1.02 2.12 4.91
N THR A 142 1.49 0.87 4.87
CA THR A 142 0.65 -0.26 4.52
C THR A 142 0.71 -1.30 5.63
N LYS A 143 -0.44 -1.67 6.16
CA LYS A 143 -0.54 -2.77 7.11
C LYS A 143 -0.27 -4.11 6.43
N SER A 144 0.64 -4.89 6.99
CA SER A 144 0.98 -6.24 6.56
C SER A 144 1.01 -7.18 7.76
N GLY A 145 -0.07 -7.94 7.95
CA GLY A 145 -0.21 -8.83 9.10
C GLY A 145 -0.42 -8.05 10.39
N SER A 146 0.47 -8.23 11.37
CA SER A 146 0.46 -7.51 12.66
C SER A 146 1.45 -6.35 12.71
N SER A 147 1.96 -5.91 11.56
CA SER A 147 2.96 -4.84 11.44
C SER A 147 2.58 -3.90 10.31
N TYR A 148 3.18 -2.72 10.30
CA TYR A 148 3.07 -1.69 9.29
C TYR A 148 4.36 -1.64 8.47
N GLN A 149 4.25 -1.26 7.21
CA GLN A 149 5.37 -1.11 6.28
C GLN A 149 5.44 0.34 5.85
N LEU A 150 6.66 0.89 5.73
CA LEU A 150 6.89 2.20 5.12
C LEU A 150 6.76 2.08 3.59
N TYR A 151 5.51 1.87 3.17
CA TYR A 151 5.05 1.61 1.81
C TYR A 151 3.80 2.44 1.55
N ASP A 152 3.95 3.50 0.76
CA ASP A 152 2.88 4.43 0.39
C ASP A 152 2.25 4.00 -0.93
N THR A 153 1.10 3.32 -0.86
CA THR A 153 0.30 2.90 -2.02
C THR A 153 -0.42 4.06 -2.69
N GLY A 154 -0.81 5.09 -1.94
CA GLY A 154 -1.52 6.27 -2.44
C GLY A 154 -0.68 7.14 -3.38
N ARG A 155 0.65 7.05 -3.29
CA ARG A 155 1.59 7.79 -4.15
C ARG A 155 2.43 6.90 -5.05
N GLY A 156 1.77 5.96 -5.73
CA GLY A 156 2.41 5.13 -6.76
C GLY A 156 3.30 4.02 -6.21
N GLY A 157 3.15 3.69 -4.92
CA GLY A 157 3.83 2.57 -4.28
C GLY A 157 5.25 2.88 -3.80
N HIS A 158 5.51 4.09 -3.27
CA HIS A 158 6.83 4.46 -2.75
C HIS A 158 7.21 3.57 -1.57
N LYS A 159 8.46 3.10 -1.53
CA LYS A 159 8.98 2.25 -0.45
C LYS A 159 10.25 2.86 0.12
N THR A 160 10.44 2.75 1.42
CA THR A 160 11.68 3.18 2.08
C THR A 160 12.41 1.99 2.70
N TYR A 161 13.67 1.83 2.32
CA TYR A 161 14.49 0.69 2.70
C TYR A 161 15.65 1.10 3.62
N ASN A 162 15.98 0.21 4.54
CA ASN A 162 17.16 0.27 5.38
C ASN A 162 18.32 -0.48 4.72
N LEU A 163 19.43 0.20 4.42
CA LEU A 163 20.68 -0.45 3.99
C LEU A 163 21.53 -0.96 5.15
N ALA A 164 21.29 -0.51 6.38
CA ALA A 164 21.98 -0.89 7.59
C ALA A 164 23.51 -0.86 7.42
N ARG A 165 24.02 0.29 6.96
CA ARG A 165 25.44 0.60 6.66
C ARG A 165 26.04 -0.14 5.46
N LYS A 166 25.25 -0.89 4.70
CA LYS A 166 25.70 -1.46 3.42
C LYS A 166 25.80 -0.37 2.35
N THR A 167 26.60 -0.64 1.33
CA THR A 167 26.84 0.25 0.19
C THR A 167 26.27 -0.27 -1.13
N SER A 168 25.51 -1.38 -1.09
CA SER A 168 24.90 -2.00 -2.26
C SER A 168 23.62 -2.75 -1.90
N GLY A 169 22.84 -3.09 -2.94
CA GLY A 169 21.53 -3.74 -2.81
C GLY A 169 20.38 -2.76 -2.57
N THR A 170 19.17 -3.29 -2.46
CA THR A 170 17.96 -2.50 -2.15
C THR A 170 17.87 -2.20 -0.66
N GLY A 171 18.26 -3.15 0.19
CA GLY A 171 18.07 -3.08 1.64
C GLY A 171 16.84 -3.85 2.11
N THR A 172 16.47 -3.67 3.37
CA THR A 172 15.29 -4.26 4.00
C THR A 172 14.20 -3.21 4.10
N LEU A 173 12.96 -3.53 3.72
CA LEU A 173 11.83 -2.60 3.85
C LEU A 173 11.63 -2.28 5.33
N PHE A 174 11.46 -0.99 5.66
CA PHE A 174 11.13 -0.60 7.03
C PHE A 174 9.77 -1.16 7.44
N THR A 175 9.73 -1.74 8.63
CA THR A 175 8.51 -2.23 9.26
C THR A 175 8.42 -1.74 10.68
N ASP A 176 7.20 -1.51 11.15
CA ASP A 176 6.92 -1.08 12.50
C ASP A 176 5.74 -1.87 13.11
N ALA A 177 5.65 -1.95 14.43
CA ALA A 177 4.60 -2.72 15.11
C ALA A 177 3.35 -1.90 15.42
N ASP A 178 3.49 -0.59 15.65
CA ASP A 178 2.43 0.29 16.15
C ASP A 178 2.12 1.49 15.23
N ASP A 179 2.86 1.62 14.13
CA ASP A 179 2.73 2.69 13.13
C ASP A 179 3.18 4.07 13.65
N ALA A 180 3.97 4.09 14.73
CA ALA A 180 4.67 5.27 15.24
C ALA A 180 6.16 5.19 14.93
N TRP A 181 6.59 5.96 13.93
CA TRP A 181 7.90 5.85 13.30
C TRP A 181 8.89 6.88 13.85
N GLY A 182 10.09 6.42 14.18
CA GLY A 182 11.22 7.29 14.52
C GLY A 182 11.08 8.04 15.84
N THR A 183 12.13 8.78 16.19
CA THR A 183 12.23 9.50 17.47
C THR A 183 12.33 11.01 17.32
N GLY A 184 12.53 11.50 16.08
CA GLY A 184 12.79 12.91 15.79
C GLY A 184 14.19 13.37 16.18
N THR A 185 15.08 12.45 16.53
CA THR A 185 16.47 12.74 16.92
C THR A 185 17.42 11.90 16.08
N ALA A 186 18.55 12.48 15.68
CA ALA A 186 19.58 11.75 14.97
C ALA A 186 20.13 10.59 15.83
N SER A 187 20.36 9.44 15.22
CA SER A 187 20.84 8.24 15.89
C SER A 187 21.96 7.58 15.09
N SER A 188 22.91 6.98 15.80
CA SER A 188 23.94 6.12 15.20
C SER A 188 23.49 4.67 15.04
N ASP A 189 22.28 4.33 15.49
CA ASP A 189 21.71 3.00 15.31
C ASP A 189 21.41 2.77 13.81
N PRO A 190 21.97 1.74 13.17
CA PRO A 190 21.69 1.42 11.78
C PRO A 190 20.26 0.93 11.53
N GLN A 191 19.42 0.78 12.55
CA GLN A 191 17.98 0.46 12.47
C GLN A 191 17.08 1.65 12.83
N ASP A 192 17.65 2.83 13.10
CA ASP A 192 16.85 4.01 13.40
C ASP A 192 15.85 4.31 12.26
N GLN A 193 14.66 4.74 12.63
CA GLN A 193 13.61 5.05 11.66
C GLN A 193 13.53 6.55 11.35
N THR A 194 14.20 7.43 12.12
CA THR A 194 14.08 8.89 11.97
C THR A 194 14.50 9.34 10.57
N ALA A 195 15.62 8.85 10.05
CA ALA A 195 16.04 9.14 8.68
C ALA A 195 15.06 8.56 7.63
N ALA A 196 14.44 7.41 7.92
CA ALA A 196 13.44 6.80 7.05
C ALA A 196 12.15 7.63 6.98
N VAL A 197 11.73 8.25 8.10
CA VAL A 197 10.61 9.19 8.17
C VAL A 197 10.87 10.37 7.23
N ASP A 198 12.03 11.02 7.32
CA ASP A 198 12.37 12.16 6.45
C ASP A 198 12.41 11.75 4.98
N ALA A 199 12.97 10.58 4.66
CA ALA A 199 13.06 10.09 3.28
C ALA A 199 11.68 9.73 2.68
N ALA A 200 10.77 9.18 3.49
CA ALA A 200 9.39 8.88 3.07
C ALA A 200 8.58 10.17 2.91
N TYR A 201 8.58 11.03 3.92
CA TYR A 201 7.85 12.29 3.89
C TYR A 201 8.33 13.21 2.76
N GLY A 202 9.65 13.32 2.56
CA GLY A 202 10.23 14.07 1.46
C GLY A 202 9.78 13.56 0.09
N ALA A 203 9.63 12.25 -0.07
CA ALA A 203 9.10 11.66 -1.30
C ALA A 203 7.60 11.96 -1.49
N GLN A 204 6.81 11.91 -0.41
CA GLN A 204 5.39 12.24 -0.42
C GLN A 204 5.15 13.68 -0.88
N VAL A 205 5.76 14.66 -0.21
CA VAL A 205 5.56 16.08 -0.53
C VAL A 205 6.09 16.43 -1.92
N THR A 206 7.14 15.74 -2.39
CA THR A 206 7.65 15.91 -3.75
C THR A 206 6.66 15.38 -4.78
N TRP A 207 6.09 14.20 -4.55
CA TRP A 207 5.07 13.62 -5.42
C TRP A 207 3.85 14.54 -5.55
N ASP A 208 3.34 15.00 -4.41
CA ASP A 208 2.15 15.86 -4.36
C ASP A 208 2.42 17.19 -5.05
N PHE A 209 3.56 17.83 -4.77
CA PHE A 209 3.98 19.05 -5.45
C PHE A 209 3.98 18.91 -6.98
N TYR A 210 4.57 17.83 -7.51
CA TYR A 210 4.64 17.62 -8.97
C TYR A 210 3.27 17.31 -9.58
N LYS A 211 2.43 16.59 -8.86
CA LYS A 211 1.07 16.26 -9.30
C LYS A 211 0.20 17.51 -9.33
N GLU A 212 0.23 18.33 -8.29
CA GLU A 212 -0.59 19.54 -8.18
C GLU A 212 -0.12 20.67 -9.10
N SER A 213 1.19 20.91 -9.12
CA SER A 213 1.74 22.05 -9.87
C SER A 213 1.78 21.80 -11.37
N PHE A 214 1.96 20.53 -11.78
CA PHE A 214 2.26 20.19 -13.18
C PHE A 214 1.39 19.06 -13.75
N GLY A 215 0.44 18.51 -12.98
CA GLY A 215 -0.34 17.35 -13.40
C GLY A 215 0.49 16.09 -13.59
N ARG A 216 1.71 16.04 -13.03
CA ARG A 216 2.67 14.95 -13.27
C ARG A 216 2.49 13.83 -12.26
N ASN A 217 2.10 12.64 -12.73
CA ASN A 217 1.86 11.46 -11.91
C ASN A 217 3.14 10.64 -11.71
N GLY A 218 4.01 11.11 -10.81
CA GLY A 218 5.31 10.51 -10.52
C GLY A 218 6.44 10.94 -11.45
N ILE A 219 7.68 10.51 -11.13
CA ILE A 219 8.89 10.97 -11.84
C ILE A 219 8.81 10.64 -13.34
N LYS A 220 8.26 9.48 -13.75
CA LYS A 220 8.07 9.12 -15.17
C LYS A 220 6.72 9.52 -15.75
N ASN A 221 5.86 10.17 -14.95
CA ASN A 221 4.47 10.44 -15.31
C ASN A 221 3.67 9.16 -15.66
N ASP A 222 4.03 8.02 -15.07
CA ASP A 222 3.43 6.70 -15.32
C ASP A 222 2.70 6.13 -14.10
N GLY A 223 2.53 6.94 -13.04
CA GLY A 223 1.88 6.55 -11.80
C GLY A 223 2.71 5.62 -10.91
N LYS A 224 4.01 5.45 -11.18
CA LYS A 224 4.90 4.62 -10.36
C LYS A 224 5.91 5.47 -9.61
N ALA A 225 6.07 5.17 -8.32
CA ALA A 225 7.05 5.81 -7.48
C ALA A 225 8.46 5.27 -7.72
N ALA A 226 9.45 6.12 -7.45
CA ALA A 226 10.78 5.65 -7.07
C ALA A 226 10.75 5.08 -5.64
N TYR A 227 11.85 4.50 -5.19
CA TYR A 227 12.01 4.12 -3.78
C TYR A 227 13.20 4.86 -3.15
N SER A 228 13.20 4.94 -1.81
CA SER A 228 14.26 5.56 -1.02
C SER A 228 15.06 4.52 -0.25
N ARG A 229 16.35 4.77 -0.04
CA ARG A 229 17.24 3.96 0.81
C ARG A 229 17.96 4.86 1.80
N VAL A 230 17.93 4.53 3.07
CA VAL A 230 18.65 5.25 4.13
C VAL A 230 19.72 4.35 4.77
N HIS A 231 20.58 4.92 5.62
CA HIS A 231 21.72 4.24 6.24
C HIS A 231 22.70 3.67 5.22
N TYR A 232 22.93 4.40 4.13
CA TYR A 232 23.95 4.04 3.13
C TYR A 232 25.36 4.29 3.69
N GLY A 233 26.20 3.26 3.66
CA GLY A 233 27.57 3.35 4.13
C GLY A 233 27.68 3.75 5.61
N SER A 234 28.85 4.21 6.06
CA SER A 234 29.04 4.67 7.44
C SER A 234 29.56 6.10 7.43
N ASN A 235 28.86 7.00 8.13
CA ASN A 235 29.15 8.45 8.15
C ASN A 235 29.34 9.03 6.74
N TYR A 236 28.52 8.57 5.80
CA TYR A 236 28.61 8.96 4.41
C TYR A 236 27.91 10.31 4.22
N VAL A 237 28.70 11.35 3.98
CA VAL A 237 28.22 12.75 3.89
C VAL A 237 27.75 13.07 2.47
N ASN A 238 26.69 12.39 2.02
CA ASN A 238 26.06 12.67 0.74
C ASN A 238 24.69 11.97 0.58
N ALA A 239 23.93 12.44 -0.40
CA ALA A 239 22.77 11.74 -0.96
C ALA A 239 22.87 11.71 -2.50
N PHE A 240 22.27 10.69 -3.13
CA PHE A 240 22.32 10.57 -4.58
C PHE A 240 21.13 9.81 -5.18
N TRP A 241 20.80 10.18 -6.42
CA TRP A 241 19.91 9.45 -7.30
C TRP A 241 20.68 8.43 -8.13
N SER A 242 20.05 7.30 -8.45
CA SER A 242 20.61 6.32 -9.37
C SER A 242 19.54 5.80 -10.33
N ASP A 243 19.71 6.06 -11.62
CA ASP A 243 18.80 5.60 -12.68
C ASP A 243 18.74 4.07 -12.79
N SER A 244 19.83 3.37 -12.44
CA SER A 244 19.91 1.90 -12.53
C SER A 244 18.88 1.18 -11.65
N CYS A 245 18.59 1.75 -10.48
CA CYS A 245 17.57 1.27 -9.56
C CYS A 245 16.31 2.12 -9.59
N PHE A 246 16.36 3.29 -10.23
CA PHE A 246 15.33 4.32 -10.15
C PHE A 246 15.01 4.71 -8.70
N CYS A 247 16.06 5.04 -7.94
CA CYS A 247 15.96 5.20 -6.49
C CYS A 247 16.84 6.32 -5.93
N MET A 248 16.40 6.93 -4.82
CA MET A 248 17.17 7.90 -4.05
C MET A 248 17.86 7.21 -2.87
N THR A 249 19.06 7.65 -2.51
CA THR A 249 19.89 7.04 -1.46
C THR A 249 20.52 8.09 -0.59
N TYR A 250 20.44 7.89 0.73
CA TYR A 250 20.87 8.83 1.74
C TYR A 250 21.87 8.15 2.69
N GLY A 251 23.02 8.78 2.90
CA GLY A 251 23.90 8.45 4.02
C GLY A 251 23.46 9.12 5.32
N ASP A 252 24.11 8.74 6.42
CA ASP A 252 23.80 9.24 7.77
C ASP A 252 24.65 10.46 8.20
N GLY A 253 25.55 10.94 7.34
CA GLY A 253 26.54 11.98 7.65
C GLY A 253 26.12 13.38 7.26
#